data_AF-A0A655V5X8-F1
#
_entry.id   AF-A0A655V5X8-F1
#
_cell.length_a   1.000
_cell.length_b   1.000
_cell.length_c   1.000
_cell.angle_alpha   90.00
_cell.angle_beta   90.00
_cell.angle_gamma   90.00
#
_symmetry.space_group_name_H-M   'P 1'
#
loop_
_entity.id
_entity.type
_entity.pdbx_description
1 polymer ?
#
loop_
_entity_poly.entity_id
_entity_poly.type
_entity_poly.pdbx_seq_one_letter_code
_entity_poly.pdbx_strand_id
1 'polypeptide(L)' 'MTKSLRGIEYDGLDRTVDNKIVTLRKKLCDDSSTPKRIITVRGKGYLFVPDTW' A
#
# COMPACT_ATOMS: atom_id res chain seq x y z
N MET A 1 -14.82 -3.13 18.78
CA MET A 1 -13.35 -3.16 18.98
C MET A 1 -12.71 -2.65 17.69
N THR A 2 -12.69 -1.33 17.56
CA THR A 2 -12.60 -0.62 16.27
C THR A 2 -11.17 -0.11 16.10
N LYS A 3 -10.37 -0.81 15.30
CA LYS A 3 -9.02 -0.34 14.93
C LYS A 3 -9.19 0.76 13.88
N SER A 4 -9.26 2.01 14.33
CA SER A 4 -9.25 3.20 13.47
C SER A 4 -7.91 3.32 12.74
N LEU A 5 -7.78 2.62 11.61
CA LEU A 5 -6.88 3.01 10.55
C LEU A 5 -7.57 4.20 9.88
N ARG A 6 -7.11 5.43 10.16
CA ARG A 6 -7.56 6.73 9.60
C ARG A 6 -8.96 6.69 8.98
N GLY A 7 -9.97 7.29 9.63
CA GLY A 7 -11.38 7.36 9.21
C GLY A 7 -11.65 7.98 7.82
N ILE A 8 -11.04 7.41 6.80
CA ILE A 8 -11.20 7.66 5.39
C ILE A 8 -11.75 6.32 4.91
N GLU A 9 -13.08 6.25 4.83
CA GLU A 9 -13.72 5.12 4.16
C GLU A 9 -13.17 5.05 2.74
N TYR A 10 -12.77 3.86 2.29
CA TYR A 10 -12.30 3.67 0.93
C TYR A 10 -13.47 3.90 -0.04
N ASP A 11 -13.60 5.12 -0.57
CA ASP A 11 -14.70 5.53 -1.45
C ASP A 11 -14.57 4.98 -2.89
N GLY A 12 -13.47 4.27 -3.19
CA GLY A 12 -13.17 3.73 -4.52
C GLY A 12 -12.70 4.77 -5.56
N LEU A 13 -12.73 6.06 -5.21
CA LEU A 13 -12.30 7.21 -6.02
C LEU A 13 -10.93 7.75 -5.57
N ASP A 14 -10.58 7.61 -4.30
CA ASP A 14 -9.29 8.06 -3.75
C ASP A 14 -8.13 7.16 -4.20
N ARG A 15 -7.61 7.45 -5.39
CA ARG A 15 -6.36 6.87 -5.91
C ARG A 15 -5.11 7.50 -5.30
N THR A 16 -5.26 8.36 -4.29
CA THR A 16 -4.14 9.03 -3.63
C THR A 16 -3.20 8.01 -2.99
N VAL A 17 -3.75 6.93 -2.42
CA VAL A 17 -2.97 5.82 -1.89
C VAL A 17 -2.23 5.08 -3.00
N ASP A 18 -2.90 4.69 -4.08
CA ASP A 18 -2.27 4.04 -5.24
C ASP A 18 -1.10 4.85 -5.82
N ASN A 19 -1.30 6.17 -6.02
CA ASN A 19 -0.25 7.06 -6.53
C ASN A 19 0.96 7.15 -5.58
N LYS A 20 0.70 7.17 -4.25
CA LYS A 20 1.77 7.12 -3.24
C LYS A 20 2.50 5.79 -3.28
N ILE A 21 1.79 4.67 -3.42
CA ILE A 21 2.38 3.33 -3.54
C ILE A 21 3.26 3.24 -4.78
N VAL A 22 2.83 3.74 -5.94
CA VAL A 22 3.64 3.79 -7.16
C VAL A 22 4.92 4.61 -6.95
N THR A 23 4.79 5.77 -6.32
CA THR A 23 5.94 6.65 -6.02
C THR A 23 6.92 5.99 -5.05
N LEU A 24 6.41 5.33 -4.00
CA LEU A 24 7.22 4.61 -3.02
C LEU A 24 7.93 3.41 -3.65
N ARG A 25 7.23 2.60 -4.46
CA ARG A 25 7.83 1.47 -5.18
C ARG A 25 8.99 1.92 -6.06
N LYS A 26 8.82 3.02 -6.80
CA LYS A 26 9.92 3.61 -7.61
C LYS A 26 11.11 4.04 -6.74
N LYS A 27 10.86 4.72 -5.62
CA LYS A 27 11.92 5.20 -4.71
C LYS A 27 12.67 4.08 -4.00
N LEU A 28 11.97 2.99 -3.70
CA LEU A 28 12.52 1.83 -3.00
C LEU A 28 13.07 0.76 -3.94
N CYS A 29 13.03 1.00 -5.26
CA CYS A 29 13.29 0.01 -6.30
C CYS A 29 12.54 -1.31 -6.08
N ASP A 30 11.30 -1.22 -5.57
CA ASP A 30 10.43 -2.35 -5.28
C ASP A 30 9.57 -2.65 -6.52
N ASP A 31 9.89 -3.74 -7.20
CA ASP A 31 9.19 -4.12 -8.43
C ASP A 31 7.80 -4.69 -8.10
N SER A 32 6.80 -4.36 -8.92
CA SER A 32 5.42 -4.84 -8.70
C SER A 32 5.25 -6.31 -9.09
N SER A 33 6.16 -6.88 -9.88
CA SER A 33 6.18 -8.31 -10.24
C SER A 33 6.71 -9.19 -9.11
N THR A 34 7.66 -8.67 -8.32
CA THR A 34 8.19 -9.33 -7.12
C THR A 34 8.21 -8.36 -5.95
N PRO A 35 7.03 -8.00 -5.40
CA PRO A 35 6.95 -7.04 -4.30
C PRO A 35 7.60 -7.64 -3.05
N LYS A 36 8.73 -7.08 -2.65
CA LYS A 36 9.45 -7.49 -1.43
C LYS A 36 9.06 -6.62 -0.25
N ARG A 37 8.81 -5.33 -0.52
CA ARG A 37 8.59 -4.31 0.53
C ARG A 37 7.12 -3.92 0.65
N ILE A 38 6.40 -3.76 -0.46
CA ILE A 38 5.00 -3.33 -0.46
C ILE A 38 4.11 -4.39 -1.12
N ILE A 39 3.38 -5.14 -0.32
CA ILE A 39 2.47 -6.21 -0.77
C ILE A 39 1.07 -5.63 -1.03
N THR A 40 0.50 -5.95 -2.19
CA THR A 40 -0.89 -5.63 -2.51
C THR A 40 -1.79 -6.80 -2.09
N VAL A 41 -2.70 -6.56 -1.16
CA VAL A 41 -3.72 -7.53 -0.72
C VAL A 41 -5.04 -7.17 -1.39
N ARG A 42 -5.45 -7.96 -2.39
CA ARG A 42 -6.68 -7.69 -3.15
C ARG A 42 -7.91 -7.64 -2.23
N GLY A 43 -8.73 -6.60 -2.41
CA GLY A 43 -9.92 -6.36 -1.59
C GLY A 43 -9.64 -5.91 -0.15
N LYS A 44 -8.37 -5.74 0.24
CA LYS A 44 -7.99 -5.26 1.58
C LYS A 44 -7.04 -4.05 1.58
N GLY A 45 -6.27 -3.84 0.52
CA GLY A 45 -5.37 -2.68 0.36
C GLY A 45 -3.90 -3.07 0.25
N TYR A 46 -3.03 -2.33 0.96
CA TYR A 46 -1.58 -2.43 0.85
C TYR A 46 -0.94 -2.73 2.21
N LEU A 47 0.06 -3.60 2.23
CA LEU A 47 0.80 -3.99 3.42
C LEU A 47 2.29 -3.66 3.24
N PHE A 48 2.88 -3.10 4.29
CA PHE A 48 4.30 -2.79 4.34
C PHE A 48 5.05 -3.90 5.08
N VAL A 49 6.10 -4.45 4.48
CA VAL A 49 6.88 -5.54 5.05
C VAL A 49 8.11 -4.96 5.75
N PRO A 50 8.17 -4.98 7.10
CA PRO A 50 9.25 -4.39 7.88
C PRO A 50 10.51 -5.27 7.94
N ASP A 51 10.53 -6.43 7.29
CA ASP A 51 11.67 -7.36 7.31
C ASP A 51 12.70 -7.06 6.20
N THR A 52 12.33 -6.22 5.23
CA THR A 52 13.06 -6.06 3.95
C THR A 52 13.70 -4.67 3.72
N TRP A 53 13.97 -3.89 4.77
CA TRP A 53 14.59 -2.55 4.65
C TRP A 53 16.10 -2.60 4.60
#